data_AF-A0A1F3V3R1-F1
#
_entry.id   AF-A0A1F3V3R1-F1
#
_cell.length_a   1.000
_cell.length_b   1.000
_cell.length_c   1.000
_cell.angle_alpha   90.00
_cell.angle_beta   90.00
_cell.angle_gamma   90.00
#
_symmetry.space_group_name_H-M   'P 1'
#
loop_
_entity.id
_entity.type
_entity.pdbx_description
1 polymer ?
#
loop_
_entity_poly.entity_id
_entity_poly.type
_entity_poly.pdbx_seq_one_letter_code
_entity_poly.pdbx_strand_id
1 'polypeptide(L)'
;MFCYFTRLIFFISILGQLISYNTAMGAGSDADKVIERFDIGMYHPEAVGLRDLAFKIRISKLAEMLNSKKVLGEIKDIYFSIYWLFPDTYKIEVYGLPPGFEAIKSELKQIVRTRLDFVIPERLTNRFFKYNLKLKRMATGVEIEGTDPTGKLDTNRVVMHFENNGKLSSLNTYAPGGIRTSKLQMESRNDSNGKWLVTNMEILLKQGNLETKMEYDLNYSKYQGFLLPELLGITTVDGSGKEAKSNRTEITFYDYKVNEKIAEKEINK
;
A
#
# COMPACT_ATOMS: atom_id res chain seq x y z
N MET A 1 -41.94 -2.89 -18.32
CA MET A 1 -43.02 -3.54 -17.54
C MET A 1 -43.23 -2.69 -16.29
N PHE A 2 -44.47 -2.39 -15.91
CA PHE A 2 -44.84 -1.36 -14.91
C PHE A 2 -45.15 -1.93 -13.52
N CYS A 3 -44.88 -1.12 -12.46
CA CYS A 3 -45.48 -1.15 -11.09
C CYS A 3 -45.41 -2.46 -10.27
N TYR A 4 -45.54 -2.51 -8.94
CA TYR A 4 -46.12 -1.61 -7.90
C TYR A 4 -45.11 -1.43 -6.73
N PHE A 5 -45.08 -0.41 -5.85
CA PHE A 5 -46.08 0.43 -5.16
C PHE A 5 -46.81 -0.22 -3.96
N THR A 6 -46.37 0.07 -2.72
CA THR A 6 -47.27 0.34 -1.57
C THR A 6 -46.53 1.01 -0.40
N ARG A 7 -47.26 1.86 0.36
CA ARG A 7 -46.88 2.51 1.63
C ARG A 7 -47.84 2.02 2.72
N LEU A 8 -47.43 1.93 4.00
CA LEU A 8 -48.26 2.37 5.14
C LEU A 8 -47.44 2.56 6.44
N ILE A 9 -48.09 2.71 7.61
CA ILE A 9 -47.84 3.90 8.46
C ILE A 9 -48.16 3.73 9.97
N PHE A 10 -47.32 4.34 10.84
CA PHE A 10 -47.55 4.80 12.24
C PHE A 10 -47.80 3.74 13.35
N PHE A 11 -47.20 3.81 14.56
CA PHE A 11 -47.30 4.78 15.68
C PHE A 11 -46.02 4.67 16.57
N ILE A 12 -45.35 5.69 17.15
CA ILE A 12 -45.73 6.71 18.17
C ILE A 12 -46.20 6.05 19.50
N SER A 13 -45.63 6.24 20.71
CA SER A 13 -44.48 7.01 21.27
C SER A 13 -44.15 6.43 22.68
N ILE A 14 -43.06 6.78 23.40
CA ILE A 14 -42.96 7.87 24.41
C ILE A 14 -41.54 7.86 25.04
N LEU A 15 -41.13 9.01 25.62
CA LEU A 15 -40.02 9.29 26.54
C LEU A 15 -39.36 8.08 27.25
N GLY A 16 -38.05 8.06 27.50
CA GLY A 16 -37.03 9.08 27.24
C GLY A 16 -35.89 8.99 28.25
N GLN A 17 -34.64 8.98 27.78
CA GLN A 17 -33.47 9.17 28.63
C GLN A 17 -32.46 10.10 27.97
N LEU A 18 -31.91 10.98 28.79
CA LEU A 18 -30.84 11.94 28.56
C LEU A 18 -29.90 11.60 27.39
N ILE A 19 -30.02 12.36 26.29
CA ILE A 19 -28.91 12.52 25.35
C ILE A 19 -27.89 13.40 26.05
N SER A 20 -26.99 12.77 26.80
CA SER A 20 -25.74 13.38 27.21
C SER A 20 -24.93 13.69 25.95
N TYR A 21 -24.98 14.94 25.49
CA TYR A 21 -24.08 15.47 24.47
C TYR A 21 -22.66 15.49 25.04
N ASN A 22 -21.99 14.33 25.01
CA ASN A 22 -20.55 14.27 25.11
C ASN A 22 -19.96 14.77 23.78
N THR A 23 -19.87 16.10 23.66
CA THR A 23 -18.96 16.77 22.73
C THR A 23 -17.52 16.48 23.16
N ALA A 24 -17.07 15.25 22.93
CA ALA A 24 -15.68 14.87 23.05
C ALA A 24 -14.90 15.45 21.86
N MET A 25 -14.52 16.72 21.96
CA MET A 25 -13.57 17.33 21.04
C MET A 25 -12.19 16.67 21.21
N GLY A 26 -11.85 15.75 20.30
CA GLY A 26 -10.48 15.62 19.79
C GLY A 26 -9.41 15.06 20.73
N ALA A 27 -9.74 14.25 21.73
CA ALA A 27 -8.75 13.33 22.30
C ALA A 27 -8.71 12.06 21.44
N GLY A 28 -7.64 11.86 20.66
CA GLY A 28 -7.47 10.65 19.85
C GLY A 28 -7.64 9.38 20.68
N SER A 29 -8.26 8.36 20.09
CA SER A 29 -8.46 7.08 20.77
C SER A 29 -7.11 6.44 21.10
N ASP A 30 -7.09 5.51 22.06
CA ASP A 30 -5.85 4.79 22.38
C ASP A 30 -5.35 3.94 21.20
N ALA A 31 -6.22 3.60 20.23
CA ALA A 31 -5.82 3.02 18.96
C ALA A 31 -5.05 4.02 18.09
N ASP A 32 -5.58 5.24 17.90
CA ASP A 32 -4.91 6.30 17.12
C ASP A 32 -3.51 6.59 17.66
N LYS A 33 -3.35 6.70 18.98
CA LYS A 33 -2.06 6.92 19.65
C LYS A 33 -1.05 5.79 19.48
N VAL A 34 -1.48 4.57 19.15
CA VAL A 34 -0.58 3.45 18.83
C VAL A 34 -0.15 3.54 17.38
N ILE A 35 -1.09 3.81 16.47
CA ILE A 35 -0.81 3.98 15.03
C ILE A 35 0.12 5.18 14.80
N GLU A 36 -0.14 6.32 15.43
CA GLU A 36 0.72 7.51 15.39
C GLU A 36 2.14 7.20 15.90
N ARG A 37 2.27 6.44 16.99
CA ARG A 37 3.59 6.01 17.50
C ARG A 37 4.32 5.06 16.55
N PHE A 38 3.61 4.19 15.85
CA PHE A 38 4.19 3.38 14.78
C PHE A 38 4.66 4.26 13.60
N ASP A 39 3.83 5.19 13.12
CA ASP A 39 4.19 6.10 12.01
C ASP A 39 5.40 6.98 12.39
N ILE A 40 5.51 7.42 13.64
CA ILE A 40 6.71 8.10 14.16
C ILE A 40 7.92 7.15 14.21
N GLY A 41 7.72 5.86 14.47
CA GLY A 41 8.78 4.84 14.51
C GLY A 41 9.23 4.34 13.14
N MET A 42 8.38 4.43 12.11
CA MET A 42 8.65 3.98 10.75
C MET A 42 9.54 4.99 9.99
N TYR A 43 10.34 4.49 9.04
CA TYR A 43 11.13 5.34 8.17
C TYR A 43 10.27 5.92 7.05
N HIS A 44 10.18 7.25 7.04
CA HIS A 44 9.42 8.05 6.10
C HIS A 44 10.35 9.09 5.46
N PRO A 45 10.73 8.94 4.16
CA PRO A 45 11.67 9.85 3.51
C PRO A 45 11.25 11.33 3.58
N GLU A 46 9.95 11.60 3.52
CA GLU A 46 9.39 12.94 3.58
C GLU A 46 9.46 13.56 4.99
N ALA A 47 9.56 12.73 6.04
CA ALA A 47 9.81 13.20 7.41
C ALA A 47 11.26 13.66 7.61
N VAL A 48 12.21 13.15 6.83
CA VAL A 48 13.64 13.53 6.86
C VAL A 48 14.04 14.53 5.76
N GLY A 49 13.06 15.16 5.10
CA GLY A 49 13.28 16.29 4.19
C GLY A 49 13.17 16.00 2.69
N LEU A 50 12.67 14.83 2.29
CA LEU A 50 12.37 14.57 0.87
C LEU A 50 11.15 15.41 0.43
N ARG A 51 11.29 16.13 -0.68
CA ARG A 51 10.25 17.02 -1.23
C ARG A 51 10.03 16.85 -2.72
N ASP A 52 11.08 16.55 -3.48
CA ASP A 52 11.04 16.24 -4.92
C ASP A 52 11.87 14.97 -5.15
N LEU A 53 11.34 14.00 -5.90
CA LEU A 53 12.01 12.75 -6.20
C LEU A 53 11.71 12.34 -7.65
N ALA A 54 12.75 12.18 -8.47
CA ALA A 54 12.64 11.56 -9.78
C ALA A 54 13.52 10.32 -9.86
N PHE A 55 13.03 9.25 -10.46
CA PHE A 55 13.77 7.98 -10.61
C PHE A 55 13.17 7.11 -11.70
N LYS A 56 13.85 6.00 -12.00
CA LYS A 56 13.41 5.02 -12.99
C LYS A 56 13.17 3.65 -12.37
N ILE A 57 12.21 2.91 -12.93
CA ILE A 57 11.94 1.51 -12.61
C ILE A 57 12.12 0.66 -13.87
N ARG A 58 12.73 -0.52 -13.70
CA ARG A 58 12.67 -1.65 -14.65
C ARG A 58 12.08 -2.86 -13.96
N ILE A 59 11.32 -3.67 -14.71
CA ILE A 59 10.73 -4.93 -14.24
C ILE A 59 11.30 -6.07 -15.09
N SER A 60 11.93 -7.05 -14.45
CA SER A 60 12.54 -8.21 -15.12
C SER A 60 11.54 -8.91 -16.03
N LYS A 61 11.96 -9.34 -17.23
CA LYS A 61 11.15 -10.12 -18.20
C LYS A 61 9.87 -9.44 -18.70
N LEU A 62 9.59 -8.18 -18.34
CA LEU A 62 8.35 -7.51 -18.75
C LEU A 62 8.22 -7.39 -20.29
N ALA A 63 9.33 -7.04 -20.97
CA ALA A 63 9.36 -6.98 -22.44
C ALA A 63 9.13 -8.37 -23.07
N GLU A 64 9.75 -9.43 -22.54
CA GLU A 64 9.54 -10.82 -22.98
C GLU A 64 8.08 -11.25 -22.82
N MET A 65 7.47 -10.96 -21.65
CA MET A 65 6.07 -11.27 -21.37
C MET A 65 5.12 -10.56 -22.35
N LEU A 66 5.40 -9.31 -22.70
CA LEU A 66 4.59 -8.52 -23.63
C LEU A 66 4.78 -8.97 -25.09
N ASN A 67 6.01 -9.27 -25.49
CA ASN A 67 6.33 -9.85 -26.80
C ASN A 67 5.68 -11.23 -26.99
N SER A 68 5.57 -12.04 -25.92
CA SER A 68 4.93 -13.36 -25.97
C SER A 68 3.47 -13.33 -26.45
N LYS A 69 2.76 -12.20 -26.22
CA LYS A 69 1.39 -11.96 -26.68
C LYS A 69 1.30 -11.66 -28.18
N LYS A 70 2.42 -11.38 -28.87
CA LYS A 70 2.55 -11.09 -30.31
C LYS A 70 1.75 -9.90 -30.87
N VAL A 71 1.10 -9.09 -30.03
CA VAL A 71 0.26 -7.95 -30.47
C VAL A 71 1.07 -6.67 -30.74
N LEU A 72 2.27 -6.53 -30.17
CA LEU A 72 2.93 -5.24 -29.95
C LEU A 72 4.17 -4.97 -30.82
N GLY A 73 4.46 -5.83 -31.80
CA GLY A 73 5.77 -5.86 -32.46
C GLY A 73 6.88 -6.37 -31.53
N GLU A 74 8.13 -6.07 -31.86
CA GLU A 74 9.30 -6.42 -31.04
C GLU A 74 9.64 -5.29 -30.07
N ILE A 75 9.32 -5.47 -28.78
CA ILE A 75 9.71 -4.53 -27.73
C ILE A 75 11.05 -4.96 -27.13
N LYS A 76 12.06 -4.08 -27.17
CA LYS A 76 13.43 -4.39 -26.72
C LYS A 76 13.70 -4.10 -25.24
N ASP A 77 13.21 -2.97 -24.74
CA ASP A 77 13.33 -2.54 -23.35
C ASP A 77 12.06 -1.78 -22.97
N ILE A 78 11.64 -1.90 -21.71
CA ILE A 78 10.53 -1.13 -21.13
C ILE A 78 11.00 -0.67 -19.76
N TYR A 79 10.94 0.64 -19.55
CA TYR A 79 11.20 1.25 -18.27
C TYR A 79 10.16 2.33 -18.00
N PHE A 80 10.11 2.72 -16.73
CA PHE A 80 9.21 3.73 -16.22
C PHE A 80 10.03 4.88 -15.69
N SER A 81 9.60 6.12 -15.95
CA SER A 81 10.08 7.29 -15.21
C SER A 81 9.00 7.70 -14.21
N ILE A 82 9.40 7.86 -12.95
CA ILE A 82 8.53 8.20 -11.84
C ILE A 82 8.98 9.56 -11.34
N TYR A 83 8.01 10.44 -11.18
CA TYR A 83 8.18 11.80 -10.67
C TYR A 83 7.23 11.94 -9.48
N TRP A 84 7.75 12.20 -8.29
CA TRP A 84 6.98 12.40 -7.07
C TRP A 84 7.34 13.74 -6.44
N LEU A 85 6.32 14.45 -5.97
CA LEU A 85 6.40 15.76 -5.35
C LEU A 85 5.51 15.76 -4.09
N PHE A 86 6.10 16.15 -2.97
CA PHE A 86 5.42 16.24 -1.68
C PHE A 86 4.20 17.19 -1.75
N PRO A 87 3.05 16.86 -1.14
CA PRO A 87 2.82 15.75 -0.22
C PRO A 87 2.56 14.38 -0.88
N ASP A 88 1.83 14.32 -1.99
CA ASP A 88 1.44 13.06 -2.64
C ASP A 88 1.09 13.23 -4.14
N THR A 89 1.75 14.17 -4.82
CA THR A 89 1.54 14.35 -6.27
C THR A 89 2.57 13.55 -7.03
N TYR A 90 2.16 12.71 -7.99
CA TYR A 90 3.11 11.98 -8.81
C TYR A 90 2.64 11.79 -10.26
N LYS A 91 3.62 11.61 -11.15
CA LYS A 91 3.46 11.29 -12.57
C LYS A 91 4.27 10.04 -12.88
N ILE A 92 3.65 9.09 -13.58
CA ILE A 92 4.33 7.89 -14.11
C ILE A 92 4.29 7.98 -15.62
N GLU A 93 5.45 7.86 -16.25
CA GLU A 93 5.63 7.78 -17.70
C GLU A 93 6.19 6.41 -18.08
N VAL A 94 5.73 5.87 -19.22
CA VAL A 94 6.10 4.53 -19.71
C VAL A 94 6.87 4.69 -21.01
N TYR A 95 8.09 4.18 -21.05
CA TYR A 95 8.99 4.27 -22.19
C TYR A 95 9.19 2.88 -22.82
N GLY A 96 9.50 2.86 -24.13
CA GLY A 96 9.79 1.62 -24.88
C GLY A 96 8.59 0.95 -25.55
N LEU A 97 7.35 1.38 -25.24
CA LEU A 97 6.17 0.92 -25.98
C LEU A 97 5.95 1.72 -27.28
N PRO A 98 5.54 1.07 -28.39
CA PRO A 98 5.13 1.76 -29.61
C PRO A 98 3.88 2.65 -29.41
N PRO A 99 3.63 3.61 -30.32
CA PRO A 99 2.44 4.45 -30.27
C PRO A 99 1.14 3.64 -30.44
N GLY A 100 0.04 4.14 -29.88
CA GLY A 100 -1.31 3.55 -30.01
C GLY A 100 -1.75 2.64 -28.86
N PHE A 101 -0.84 2.21 -27.97
CA PHE A 101 -1.12 1.24 -26.91
C PHE A 101 -1.45 1.89 -25.54
N GLU A 102 -2.32 2.90 -25.52
CA GLU A 102 -2.63 3.66 -24.30
C GLU A 102 -3.30 2.83 -23.19
N ALA A 103 -4.12 1.83 -23.55
CA ALA A 103 -4.69 0.90 -22.57
C ALA A 103 -3.60 0.13 -21.81
N ILE A 104 -2.61 -0.43 -22.55
CA ILE A 104 -1.50 -1.18 -21.97
C ILE A 104 -0.59 -0.25 -21.15
N LYS A 105 -0.33 0.97 -21.63
CA LYS A 105 0.38 1.97 -20.81
C LYS A 105 -0.34 2.23 -19.48
N SER A 106 -1.67 2.34 -19.49
CA SER A 106 -2.47 2.53 -18.28
C SER A 106 -2.35 1.35 -17.30
N GLU A 107 -2.47 0.11 -17.81
CA GLU A 107 -2.26 -1.12 -17.02
C GLU A 107 -0.87 -1.16 -16.38
N LEU A 108 0.18 -0.89 -17.18
CA LEU A 108 1.56 -0.88 -16.69
C LEU A 108 1.82 0.22 -15.66
N LYS A 109 1.24 1.42 -15.84
CA LYS A 109 1.28 2.48 -14.82
C LYS A 109 0.62 2.03 -13.52
N GLN A 110 -0.50 1.31 -13.58
CA GLN A 110 -1.18 0.81 -12.38
C GLN A 110 -0.36 -0.27 -11.65
N ILE A 111 0.32 -1.16 -12.39
CA ILE A 111 1.26 -2.12 -11.79
C ILE A 111 2.35 -1.39 -10.99
N VAL A 112 3.01 -0.41 -11.61
CA VAL A 112 4.07 0.37 -10.95
C VAL A 112 3.54 1.22 -9.79
N ARG A 113 2.37 1.86 -9.94
CA ARG A 113 1.71 2.62 -8.87
C ARG A 113 1.60 1.81 -7.59
N THR A 114 1.16 0.54 -7.68
CA THR A 114 1.03 -0.37 -6.53
C THR A 114 2.37 -0.85 -5.94
N ARG A 115 3.51 -0.31 -6.38
CA ARG A 115 4.85 -0.54 -5.81
C ARG A 115 5.49 0.75 -5.27
N LEU A 116 4.85 1.92 -5.44
CA LEU A 116 5.38 3.20 -4.93
C LEU A 116 5.35 3.28 -3.40
N ASP A 117 4.44 2.56 -2.72
CA ASP A 117 4.43 2.35 -1.27
C ASP A 117 5.78 1.86 -0.69
N PHE A 118 6.62 1.19 -1.48
CA PHE A 118 7.94 0.74 -1.06
C PHE A 118 9.03 1.83 -1.16
N VAL A 119 8.77 2.90 -1.93
CA VAL A 119 9.64 4.06 -2.12
C VAL A 119 9.25 5.18 -1.15
N ILE A 120 7.95 5.51 -1.10
CA ILE A 120 7.35 6.51 -0.21
C ILE A 120 6.21 5.82 0.55
N PRO A 121 6.45 5.26 1.73
CA PRO A 121 5.42 4.55 2.49
C PRO A 121 4.32 5.50 2.99
N GLU A 122 3.07 5.15 2.70
CA GLU A 122 1.91 5.84 3.27
C GLU A 122 1.81 5.55 4.78
N ARG A 123 1.62 6.61 5.57
CA ARG A 123 1.37 6.53 7.02
C ARG A 123 0.07 5.80 7.31
N LEU A 124 0.06 4.95 8.34
CA LEU A 124 -1.13 4.20 8.73
C LEU A 124 -2.25 5.10 9.27
N THR A 125 -1.90 6.22 9.92
CA THR A 125 -2.84 7.29 10.29
C THR A 125 -3.61 7.80 9.07
N ASN A 126 -2.91 8.09 7.97
CA ASN A 126 -3.53 8.51 6.71
C ASN A 126 -4.33 7.38 6.04
N ARG A 127 -3.81 6.14 6.04
CA ARG A 127 -4.45 4.99 5.40
C ARG A 127 -5.76 4.60 6.06
N PHE A 128 -5.85 4.71 7.40
CA PHE A 128 -6.96 4.18 8.19
C PHE A 128 -7.84 5.25 8.86
N PHE A 129 -7.68 6.54 8.57
CA PHE A 129 -8.46 7.62 9.21
C PHE A 129 -9.99 7.52 9.10
N LYS A 130 -10.51 6.77 8.11
CA LYS A 130 -11.95 6.57 7.88
C LYS A 130 -12.55 5.40 8.68
N TYR A 131 -11.73 4.57 9.31
CA TYR A 131 -12.18 3.38 10.02
C TYR A 131 -12.50 3.71 11.48
N ASN A 132 -13.54 3.10 12.02
CA ASN A 132 -13.77 3.10 13.46
C ASN A 132 -12.84 2.08 14.11
N LEU A 133 -11.87 2.55 14.90
CA LEU A 133 -10.79 1.73 15.47
C LEU A 133 -11.10 1.29 16.91
N LYS A 134 -10.81 0.02 17.20
CA LYS A 134 -10.91 -0.59 18.53
C LYS A 134 -9.59 -1.25 18.91
N LEU A 135 -9.05 -0.89 20.07
CA LEU A 135 -7.82 -1.47 20.61
C LEU A 135 -8.14 -2.62 21.59
N LYS A 136 -7.37 -3.70 21.47
CA LYS A 136 -7.38 -4.86 22.36
C LYS A 136 -5.94 -5.18 22.77
N ARG A 137 -5.69 -5.30 24.07
CA ARG A 137 -4.35 -5.63 24.61
C ARG A 137 -4.14 -7.15 24.60
N MET A 138 -2.92 -7.57 24.31
CA MET A 138 -2.49 -8.97 24.25
C MET A 138 -1.18 -9.15 25.03
N ALA A 139 -0.81 -10.38 25.37
CA ALA A 139 0.48 -10.64 26.03
C ALA A 139 1.71 -10.27 25.16
N THR A 140 1.55 -10.37 23.84
CA THR A 140 2.60 -10.11 22.84
C THR A 140 2.60 -8.69 22.29
N GLY A 141 1.65 -7.83 22.69
CA GLY A 141 1.50 -6.49 22.14
C GLY A 141 0.04 -6.00 22.13
N VAL A 142 -0.38 -5.36 21.05
CA VAL A 142 -1.76 -4.87 20.86
C VAL A 142 -2.32 -5.21 19.48
N GLU A 143 -3.59 -5.56 19.48
CA GLU A 143 -4.41 -5.76 18.28
C GLU A 143 -5.31 -4.52 18.10
N ILE A 144 -5.33 -3.96 16.90
CA ILE A 144 -6.23 -2.87 16.53
C ILE A 144 -7.13 -3.36 15.40
N GLU A 145 -8.42 -3.41 15.67
CA GLU A 145 -9.46 -3.75 14.69
C GLU A 145 -10.11 -2.46 14.20
N GLY A 146 -10.07 -2.22 12.89
CA GLY A 146 -10.76 -1.12 12.23
C GLY A 146 -11.92 -1.64 11.40
N THR A 147 -13.08 -0.98 11.47
CA THR A 147 -14.26 -1.29 10.63
C THR A 147 -14.70 -0.05 9.87
N ASP A 148 -15.01 -0.18 8.58
CA ASP A 148 -15.64 0.88 7.79
C ASP A 148 -17.07 1.14 8.32
N PRO A 149 -17.38 2.33 8.87
CA PRO A 149 -18.72 2.64 9.35
C PRO A 149 -19.72 2.88 8.21
N THR A 150 -19.26 3.02 6.96
CA THR A 150 -20.10 3.36 5.80
C THR A 150 -20.47 2.15 4.93
N GLY A 151 -19.70 1.07 4.97
CA GLY A 151 -19.85 -0.09 4.07
C GLY A 151 -19.58 0.23 2.59
N LYS A 152 -18.73 1.23 2.32
CA LYS A 152 -18.42 1.74 0.97
C LYS A 152 -16.93 1.66 0.60
N LEU A 153 -16.05 1.35 1.55
CA LEU A 153 -14.64 1.13 1.29
C LEU A 153 -14.41 -0.28 0.72
N ASP A 154 -13.46 -0.43 -0.20
CA ASP A 154 -13.12 -1.74 -0.80
C ASP A 154 -12.68 -2.77 0.26
N THR A 155 -12.15 -2.28 1.38
CA THR A 155 -11.82 -3.06 2.58
C THR A 155 -12.77 -2.66 3.71
N ASN A 156 -13.65 -3.57 4.11
CA ASN A 156 -14.67 -3.32 5.13
C ASN A 156 -14.11 -3.41 6.55
N ARG A 157 -13.03 -4.17 6.74
CA ARG A 157 -12.43 -4.44 8.05
C ARG A 157 -10.93 -4.64 7.92
N VAL A 158 -10.19 -4.15 8.90
CA VAL A 158 -8.74 -4.34 9.05
C VAL A 158 -8.42 -4.81 10.46
N VAL A 159 -7.39 -5.65 10.59
CA VAL A 159 -6.84 -6.05 11.90
C VAL A 159 -5.31 -5.92 11.83
N MET A 160 -4.77 -5.04 12.67
CA MET A 160 -3.33 -4.76 12.80
C MET A 160 -2.82 -5.35 14.10
N HIS A 161 -1.66 -6.02 14.07
CA HIS A 161 -1.00 -6.53 15.27
C HIS A 161 0.35 -5.85 15.46
N PHE A 162 0.47 -5.03 16.50
CA PHE A 162 1.70 -4.38 16.91
C PHE A 162 2.34 -5.17 18.05
N GLU A 163 3.64 -5.40 17.97
CA GLU A 163 4.47 -5.99 19.03
C GLU A 163 4.60 -5.05 20.24
N ASN A 164 5.03 -5.57 21.40
CA ASN A 164 5.31 -4.79 22.61
C ASN A 164 6.32 -3.62 22.41
N ASN A 165 7.17 -3.69 21.38
CA ASN A 165 8.12 -2.64 20.99
C ASN A 165 7.52 -1.56 20.06
N GLY A 166 6.24 -1.67 19.70
CA GLY A 166 5.53 -0.77 18.77
C GLY A 166 5.67 -1.10 17.28
N LYS A 167 6.42 -2.15 16.89
CA LYS A 167 6.57 -2.60 15.50
C LYS A 167 5.30 -3.29 15.00
N LEU A 168 4.85 -2.96 13.79
CA LEU A 168 3.78 -3.71 13.11
C LEU A 168 4.31 -5.06 12.64
N SER A 169 3.75 -6.15 13.19
CA SER A 169 4.10 -7.52 12.81
C SER A 169 3.22 -8.05 11.67
N SER A 170 1.94 -7.67 11.66
CA SER A 170 0.99 -8.12 10.63
C SER A 170 -0.21 -7.20 10.46
N LEU A 171 -0.77 -7.23 9.26
CA LEU A 171 -1.96 -6.52 8.81
C LEU A 171 -2.85 -7.47 8.01
N ASN A 172 -4.04 -7.75 8.53
CA ASN A 172 -5.11 -8.46 7.84
C ASN A 172 -6.12 -7.46 7.28
N THR A 173 -6.45 -7.54 5.99
CA THR A 173 -7.50 -6.73 5.36
C THR A 173 -8.58 -7.65 4.79
N TYR A 174 -9.84 -7.34 5.12
CA TYR A 174 -11.01 -8.12 4.75
C TYR A 174 -11.87 -7.32 3.77
N ALA A 175 -12.00 -7.83 2.55
CA ALA A 175 -12.79 -7.27 1.46
C ALA A 175 -13.88 -8.28 1.03
N PRO A 176 -14.96 -7.86 0.36
CA PRO A 176 -15.94 -8.79 -0.22
C PRO A 176 -15.30 -9.82 -1.16
N GLY A 177 -14.22 -9.44 -1.85
CA GLY A 177 -13.45 -10.30 -2.76
C GLY A 177 -12.41 -11.22 -2.09
N GLY A 178 -12.27 -11.21 -0.76
CA GLY A 178 -11.35 -12.12 -0.05
C GLY A 178 -10.60 -11.50 1.13
N ILE A 179 -9.65 -12.28 1.65
CA ILE A 179 -8.81 -11.91 2.80
C ILE A 179 -7.36 -11.80 2.31
N ARG A 180 -6.70 -10.69 2.65
CA ARG A 180 -5.25 -10.51 2.48
C ARG A 180 -4.62 -10.41 3.86
N THR A 181 -3.78 -11.38 4.20
CA THR A 181 -2.92 -11.38 5.39
C THR A 181 -1.54 -10.95 4.98
N SER A 182 -0.99 -9.90 5.59
CA SER A 182 0.38 -9.44 5.37
C SER A 182 1.15 -9.60 6.68
N LYS A 183 2.34 -10.22 6.65
CA LYS A 183 3.31 -10.25 7.75
C LYS A 183 4.53 -9.43 7.36
N LEU A 184 5.03 -8.60 8.27
CA LEU A 184 6.11 -7.66 7.99
C LEU A 184 7.35 -8.01 8.82
N GLN A 185 8.46 -8.22 8.14
CA GLN A 185 9.78 -8.23 8.76
C GLN A 185 10.35 -6.82 8.61
N MET A 186 10.60 -6.19 9.75
CA MET A 186 11.13 -4.83 9.81
C MET A 186 12.40 -4.79 10.65
N GLU A 187 13.37 -4.02 10.17
CA GLU A 187 14.67 -3.80 10.80
C GLU A 187 14.85 -2.31 11.12
N SER A 188 15.55 -2.03 12.23
CA SER A 188 16.01 -0.69 12.57
C SER A 188 17.48 -0.60 12.21
N ARG A 189 17.87 0.43 11.45
CA ARG A 189 19.24 0.60 10.96
C ARG A 189 19.81 1.95 11.38
N ASN A 190 21.13 2.04 11.49
CA ASN A 190 21.80 3.31 11.82
C ASN A 190 21.59 4.37 10.72
N ASP A 191 21.56 3.95 9.46
CA ASP A 191 21.33 4.82 8.31
C ASP A 191 19.85 5.21 8.10
N SER A 192 18.91 4.54 8.79
CA SER A 192 17.51 4.99 8.92
C SER A 192 17.27 5.86 10.16
N ASN A 193 18.33 6.31 10.85
CA ASN A 193 18.25 7.02 12.15
C ASN A 193 17.46 6.24 13.22
N GLY A 194 17.62 4.91 13.24
CA GLY A 194 16.92 4.02 14.17
C GLY A 194 15.45 3.75 13.82
N LYS A 195 14.94 4.24 12.69
CA LYS A 195 13.56 4.02 12.24
C LYS A 195 13.37 2.65 11.59
N TRP A 196 12.18 2.08 11.70
CA TRP A 196 11.83 0.79 11.11
C TRP A 196 11.70 0.87 9.58
N LEU A 197 12.40 -0.03 8.89
CA LEU A 197 12.30 -0.29 7.45
C LEU A 197 11.77 -1.70 7.22
N VAL A 198 10.87 -1.88 6.24
CA VAL A 198 10.39 -3.22 5.84
C VAL A 198 11.44 -3.87 4.96
N THR A 199 12.10 -4.94 5.43
CA THR A 199 13.12 -5.67 4.65
C THR A 199 12.54 -6.91 3.96
N ASN A 200 11.53 -7.55 4.55
CA ASN A 200 10.77 -8.62 3.90
C ASN A 200 9.27 -8.52 4.26
N MET A 201 8.41 -8.91 3.32
CA MET A 201 6.96 -9.01 3.56
C MET A 201 6.40 -10.31 2.96
N GLU A 202 5.69 -11.09 3.77
CA GLU A 202 4.90 -12.23 3.32
C GLU A 202 3.44 -11.77 3.17
N ILE A 203 2.84 -12.00 2.01
CA ILE A 203 1.42 -11.76 1.76
C ILE A 203 0.74 -13.08 1.38
N LEU A 204 -0.34 -13.40 2.07
CA LEU A 204 -1.24 -14.49 1.72
C LEU A 204 -2.59 -13.92 1.30
N LEU A 205 -2.96 -14.15 0.04
CA LEU A 205 -4.27 -13.78 -0.50
C LEU A 205 -5.15 -15.03 -0.60
N LYS A 206 -6.32 -15.01 0.05
CA LYS A 206 -7.33 -16.07 -0.01
C LYS A 206 -8.60 -15.53 -0.68
N GLN A 207 -9.02 -16.14 -1.78
CA GLN A 207 -10.24 -15.78 -2.52
C GLN A 207 -11.05 -17.06 -2.82
N GLY A 208 -12.07 -17.32 -1.99
CA GLY A 208 -12.79 -18.59 -2.03
C GLY A 208 -11.84 -19.76 -1.76
N ASN A 209 -11.72 -20.68 -2.72
CA ASN A 209 -10.80 -21.83 -2.64
C ASN A 209 -9.40 -21.55 -3.22
N LEU A 210 -9.15 -20.35 -3.77
CA LEU A 210 -7.86 -19.98 -4.32
C LEU A 210 -6.98 -19.32 -3.24
N GLU A 211 -5.72 -19.73 -3.22
CA GLU A 211 -4.69 -19.18 -2.36
C GLU A 211 -3.46 -18.82 -3.20
N THR A 212 -3.01 -17.58 -3.07
CA THR A 212 -1.76 -17.07 -3.67
C THR A 212 -0.88 -16.55 -2.54
N LYS A 213 0.34 -17.07 -2.45
CA LYS A 213 1.38 -16.55 -1.56
C LYS A 213 2.31 -15.64 -2.36
N MET A 214 2.68 -14.50 -1.79
CA MET A 214 3.70 -13.61 -2.34
C MET A 214 4.72 -13.27 -1.26
N GLU A 215 6.00 -13.37 -1.59
CA GLU A 215 7.12 -12.97 -0.73
C GLU A 215 7.85 -11.80 -1.40
N TYR A 216 8.05 -10.72 -0.65
CA TYR A 216 8.68 -9.50 -1.11
C TYR A 216 10.00 -9.32 -0.36
N ASP A 217 11.11 -9.20 -1.09
CA ASP A 217 12.46 -8.99 -0.56
C ASP A 217 12.94 -7.58 -0.94
N LEU A 218 13.24 -6.71 0.04
CA LEU A 218 13.58 -5.31 -0.20
C LEU A 218 15.02 -4.97 0.20
N ASN A 219 15.79 -4.56 -0.81
CA ASN A 219 17.13 -4.00 -0.62
C ASN A 219 17.08 -2.47 -0.76
N TYR A 220 17.70 -1.77 0.19
CA TYR A 220 17.79 -0.31 0.23
C TYR A 220 19.22 0.17 0.08
N SER A 221 19.41 1.22 -0.70
CA SER A 221 20.68 1.92 -0.87
C SER A 221 20.52 3.42 -0.55
N LYS A 222 21.64 4.11 -0.31
CA LYS A 222 21.66 5.49 0.17
C LYS A 222 21.93 6.48 -0.96
N TYR A 223 20.95 7.33 -1.27
CA TYR A 223 21.05 8.37 -2.31
C TYR A 223 20.88 9.75 -1.67
N GLN A 224 21.91 10.59 -1.77
CA GLN A 224 21.92 11.97 -1.27
C GLN A 224 21.44 12.15 0.20
N GLY A 225 21.70 11.15 1.05
CA GLY A 225 21.29 11.15 2.46
C GLY A 225 20.08 10.27 2.78
N PHE A 226 19.24 9.95 1.79
CA PHE A 226 18.01 9.18 1.96
C PHE A 226 18.25 7.70 1.66
N LEU A 227 17.64 6.82 2.46
CA LEU A 227 17.47 5.42 2.08
C LEU A 227 16.28 5.29 1.15
N LEU A 228 16.50 4.66 -0.01
CA LEU A 228 15.50 4.38 -1.03
C LEU A 228 15.71 2.94 -1.52
N PRO A 229 14.66 2.23 -1.98
CA PRO A 229 14.82 0.87 -2.50
C PRO A 229 15.69 0.88 -3.75
N GLU A 230 16.51 -0.15 -3.91
CA GLU A 230 17.35 -0.40 -5.10
C GLU A 230 16.83 -1.63 -5.86
N LEU A 231 16.42 -2.66 -5.12
CA LEU A 231 15.87 -3.90 -5.65
C LEU A 231 14.68 -4.35 -4.80
N LEU A 232 13.59 -4.71 -5.47
CA LEU A 232 12.48 -5.46 -4.90
C LEU A 232 12.36 -6.81 -5.62
N GLY A 233 12.69 -7.89 -4.92
CA GLY A 233 12.36 -9.25 -5.35
C GLY A 233 10.91 -9.57 -5.00
N ILE A 234 10.18 -10.20 -5.92
CA ILE A 234 8.80 -10.69 -5.69
C ILE A 234 8.75 -12.15 -6.13
N THR A 235 8.58 -13.06 -5.17
CA THR A 235 8.32 -14.48 -5.42
C THR A 235 6.82 -14.72 -5.25
N THR A 236 6.11 -15.08 -6.33
CA THR A 236 4.69 -15.44 -6.30
C THR A 236 4.54 -16.95 -6.41
N VAL A 237 3.76 -17.55 -5.52
CA VAL A 237 3.40 -18.98 -5.53
C VAL A 237 1.88 -19.09 -5.63
N ASP A 238 1.40 -19.58 -6.78
CA ASP A 238 -0.02 -19.78 -7.04
C ASP A 238 -0.43 -21.24 -6.82
N GLY A 239 -1.50 -21.44 -6.06
CA GLY A 239 -2.06 -22.77 -5.75
C GLY A 239 -1.47 -23.43 -4.49
N SER A 240 -2.07 -24.55 -4.10
CA SER A 240 -1.72 -25.28 -2.87
C SER A 240 -1.19 -26.69 -3.17
N GLY A 241 -0.16 -27.11 -2.42
CA GLY A 241 0.40 -28.47 -2.53
C GLY A 241 1.36 -28.67 -3.71
N LYS A 242 1.33 -29.87 -4.31
CA LYS A 242 2.35 -30.33 -5.28
C LYS A 242 2.30 -29.66 -6.66
N GLU A 243 1.24 -28.94 -6.99
CA GLU A 243 1.08 -28.24 -8.27
C GLU A 243 1.43 -26.74 -8.20
N ALA A 244 1.89 -26.27 -7.04
CA ALA A 244 2.20 -24.87 -6.80
C ALA A 244 3.26 -24.34 -7.79
N LYS A 245 2.89 -23.36 -8.60
CA LYS A 245 3.81 -22.71 -9.55
C LYS A 245 4.44 -21.49 -8.88
N SER A 246 5.77 -21.52 -8.77
CA SER A 246 6.56 -20.38 -8.31
C SER A 246 7.09 -19.57 -9.49
N ASN A 247 6.92 -18.24 -9.44
CA ASN A 247 7.54 -17.31 -10.38
C ASN A 247 8.23 -16.19 -9.60
N ARG A 248 9.46 -15.84 -9.99
CA ARG A 248 10.19 -14.69 -9.43
C ARG A 248 10.29 -13.56 -10.44
N THR A 249 9.84 -12.39 -10.02
CA THR A 249 9.96 -11.10 -10.72
C THR A 249 10.84 -10.19 -9.89
N GLU A 250 11.74 -9.45 -10.52
CA GLU A 250 12.59 -8.47 -9.86
C GLU A 250 12.32 -7.07 -10.42
N ILE A 251 12.24 -6.10 -9.52
CA ILE A 251 11.97 -4.69 -9.83
C ILE A 251 13.18 -3.88 -9.38
N THR A 252 13.91 -3.30 -10.33
CA THR A 252 15.09 -2.47 -10.06
C THR A 252 14.71 -1.00 -10.11
N PHE A 253 15.16 -0.26 -9.09
CA PHE A 253 14.97 1.18 -8.96
C PHE A 253 16.32 1.87 -9.14
N TYR A 254 16.40 2.88 -10.00
CA TYR A 254 17.69 3.47 -10.40
C TYR A 254 17.56 4.92 -10.87
N ASP A 255 18.72 5.56 -11.07
CA ASP A 255 18.83 6.95 -11.56
C ASP A 255 18.09 7.99 -10.70
N TYR A 256 18.14 7.79 -9.37
CA TYR A 256 17.55 8.69 -8.39
C TYR A 256 18.10 10.12 -8.51
N LYS A 257 17.17 11.08 -8.51
CA LYS A 257 17.37 12.53 -8.41
C LYS A 257 16.57 13.02 -7.23
N VAL A 258 17.22 13.67 -6.28
CA VAL A 258 16.66 13.92 -4.95
C VAL A 258 16.68 15.41 -4.67
N ASN A 259 15.51 16.01 -4.47
CA ASN A 259 15.33 17.45 -4.25
C ASN A 259 15.92 18.35 -5.38
N GLU A 260 16.07 17.80 -6.59
CA GLU A 260 16.65 18.48 -7.78
C GLU A 260 15.64 19.29 -8.60
N LYS A 261 14.37 19.35 -8.14
CA LYS A 261 13.24 20.00 -8.84
C LYS A 261 12.98 19.40 -10.22
N ILE A 262 13.16 18.08 -10.36
CA ILE A 262 12.92 17.37 -11.61
C ILE A 262 11.48 16.91 -11.67
N ALA A 263 10.93 16.39 -10.56
CA ALA A 263 9.51 16.02 -10.52
C ALA A 263 8.60 17.25 -10.62
N GLU A 264 8.93 18.35 -9.93
CA GLU A 264 8.25 19.65 -10.04
C GLU A 264 8.13 20.10 -11.51
N LYS A 265 9.21 19.98 -12.30
CA LYS A 265 9.19 20.36 -13.72
C LYS A 265 8.36 19.42 -14.58
N GLU A 266 8.47 18.11 -14.38
CA GLU A 266 7.76 17.12 -15.23
C GLU A 266 6.26 17.01 -14.91
N ILE A 267 5.84 17.33 -13.69
CA ILE A 267 4.43 17.36 -13.28
C ILE A 267 3.71 18.62 -13.82
N ASN A 268 4.43 19.74 -13.96
CA ASN A 268 3.88 21.02 -14.43
C ASN A 268 3.95 21.24 -15.97
N LYS A 269 4.24 20.18 -16.74
CA LYS A 269 4.19 20.16 -18.23
C LYS A 269 2.87 19.58 -18.73
#